data_AF-A0A645DG75-F1
#
_entry.id   AF-A0A645DG75-F1
#
_cell.length_a   1.000
_cell.length_b   1.000
_cell.length_c   1.000
_cell.angle_alpha   90.00
_cell.angle_beta   90.00
_cell.angle_gamma   90.00
#
_symmetry.space_group_name_H-M   'P 1'
#
loop_
_entity.id
_entity.type
_entity.pdbx_description
1 polymer ?
#
loop_
_entity_poly.entity_id
_entity_poly.type
_entity_poly.pdbx_seq_one_letter_code
_entity_poly.pdbx_strand_id
1 'polypeptide(L)' 'MNPEMAKLKEIIDGSDNIVFFGGAGVSTESNIPDFRSENGIYNAVNQYG' A
#
# COMPACT_ATOMS: atom_id res chain seq x y z
N MET A 1 8.50 13.72 15.64
CA MET A 1 7.65 12.55 15.33
C MET A 1 6.40 13.07 14.63
N ASN A 2 6.03 12.56 13.45
CA ASN A 2 4.73 12.90 12.84
C ASN A 2 3.60 12.46 13.81
N PRO A 3 2.61 13.32 14.14
CA PRO A 3 1.46 12.93 14.98
C PRO A 3 0.76 11.63 14.55
N GLU A 4 0.62 11.39 13.25
CA GLU A 4 -0.02 10.18 12.69
C GLU A 4 0.81 8.94 12.97
N MET A 5 2.13 9.04 12.80
CA MET A 5 3.08 7.96 13.12
C MET A 5 3.11 7.66 14.61
N ALA A 6 3.02 8.68 15.46
CA ALA A 6 2.92 8.51 16.90
C ALA A 6 1.64 7.75 17.29
N LYS A 7 0.51 8.09 16.66
CA LYS A 7 -0.76 7.41 16.91
C LYS A 7 -0.76 5.97 16.43
N LEU A 8 -0.20 5.70 15.24
CA LEU A 8 -0.05 4.34 14.73
C LEU A 8 0.82 3.49 15.66
N LYS A 9 1.93 4.05 16.17
CA LYS A 9 2.80 3.36 17.12
C LYS A 9 2.05 2.97 18.40
N GLU A 10 1.26 3.88 18.98
CA GLU A 10 0.45 3.61 20.16
C GLU A 10 -0.52 2.43 19.93
N ILE A 11 -1.17 2.38 18.76
CA ILE A 11 -2.09 1.30 18.38
C ILE A 11 -1.36 -0.04 18.26
N ILE A 12 -0.17 -0.05 17.63
CA ILE A 12 0.64 -1.26 17.48
C ILE A 12 1.11 -1.76 18.84
N ASP A 13 1.66 -0.87 19.68
CA ASP A 13 2.21 -1.23 20.99
C ASP A 13 1.13 -1.78 21.95
N GLY A 14 -0.13 -1.39 21.77
CA GLY A 14 -1.27 -1.82 22.58
C GLY A 14 -2.04 -3.04 22.05
N SER A 15 -1.60 -3.68 20.96
CA SER A 15 -2.34 -4.76 20.29
C SER A 15 -1.59 -6.09 20.34
N ASP A 16 -2.23 -7.12 20.91
CA ASP A 16 -1.65 -8.48 20.96
C ASP A 16 -1.83 -9.25 19.64
N ASN A 17 -2.85 -8.91 18.84
CA ASN A 17 -3.20 -9.59 17.60
C ASN A 17 -3.48 -8.55 16.51
N ILE A 18 -2.61 -8.51 15.50
CA ILE A 18 -2.68 -7.50 14.42
C ILE A 18 -2.96 -8.21 13.09
N VAL A 19 -3.97 -7.73 12.36
CA VAL A 19 -4.25 -8.15 10.99
C VAL A 19 -4.02 -6.96 10.07
N PHE A 20 -3.12 -7.13 9.10
CA PHE A 20 -2.85 -6.13 8.08
C PHE A 20 -3.54 -6.51 6.77
N PHE A 21 -4.27 -5.56 6.18
CA PHE A 21 -4.87 -5.71 4.86
C PHE A 21 -3.98 -4.99 3.82
N GLY A 22 -3.23 -5.79 3.06
CA GLY A 22 -2.42 -5.31 1.95
C GLY A 22 -3.15 -5.40 0.61
N GLY A 23 -2.63 -4.67 -0.38
CA GLY A 23 -3.00 -4.78 -1.79
C GLY A 23 -1.76 -4.68 -2.68
N ALA A 24 -1.93 -4.70 -4.01
CA ALA A 24 -0.80 -4.66 -4.95
C ALA A 24 0.15 -3.46 -4.75
N GLY A 25 -0.38 -2.35 -4.22
CA GLY A 25 0.40 -1.15 -3.88
C GLY A 25 1.57 -1.40 -2.93
N VAL A 26 1.55 -2.44 -2.08
CA VAL A 26 2.70 -2.73 -1.19
C VAL A 26 3.90 -3.32 -1.93
N SER A 27 3.72 -3.72 -3.19
CA SER A 27 4.76 -4.37 -4.01
C SER A 27 5.32 -3.46 -5.12
N THR A 28 4.81 -2.23 -5.29
CA THR A 28 5.24 -1.32 -6.35
C THR A 28 6.72 -0.93 -6.22
N GLU A 29 7.19 -0.75 -4.99
CA GLU A 29 8.61 -0.47 -4.68
C GLU A 29 9.53 -1.67 -5.01
N SER A 30 8.97 -2.86 -5.24
CA SER A 30 9.69 -4.03 -5.75
C SER A 30 9.61 -4.17 -7.28
N ASN A 31 9.21 -3.11 -7.99
CA ASN A 31 8.96 -3.09 -9.43
C ASN A 31 7.84 -4.02 -9.90
N ILE A 32 6.90 -4.39 -9.02
CA ILE A 32 5.68 -5.12 -9.40
C ILE A 32 4.56 -4.10 -9.57
N PRO A 33 4.04 -3.87 -10.79
CA PRO A 33 3.03 -2.85 -11.01
C PRO A 33 1.73 -3.19 -10.28
N ASP A 34 1.07 -2.17 -9.75
CA ASP A 34 -0.28 -2.32 -9.26
C ASP A 34 -1.30 -2.30 -10.41
N PHE A 35 -2.58 -2.38 -10.08
CA PHE A 35 -3.63 -2.42 -11.08
C PHE A 35 -4.12 -1.02 -11.51
N ARG A 36 -4.15 -0.05 -10.58
CA ARG A 36 -5.00 1.15 -10.69
C ARG A 36 -4.27 2.49 -10.62
N SER A 37 -2.98 2.52 -10.29
CA SER A 37 -2.20 3.77 -10.31
C SER A 37 -2.03 4.29 -11.74
N GLU A 38 -1.48 5.50 -11.88
CA GLU A 38 -1.14 6.10 -13.17
C GLU A 38 -0.33 5.14 -14.06
N ASN A 39 0.66 4.45 -13.48
CA ASN A 39 1.50 3.45 -14.15
C ASN A 39 1.00 2.00 -13.96
N GLY A 40 -0.24 1.83 -13.48
CA GLY A 40 -0.84 0.53 -13.21
C GLY A 40 -1.25 -0.21 -14.49
N ILE A 41 -1.46 -1.52 -14.36
CA ILE A 41 -1.78 -2.42 -15.49
C ILE A 41 -3.00 -1.93 -16.29
N TYR A 42 -4.04 -1.40 -15.67
CA TYR A 42 -5.24 -0.98 -16.40
C TYR A 42 -5.00 0.25 -17.30
N ASN A 43 -4.11 1.16 -16.91
CA ASN A 43 -3.77 2.29 -17.76
C ASN A 43 -2.89 1.85 -18.93
N ALA A 44 -1.96 0.91 -18.71
CA ALA A 44 -1.18 0.31 -19.79
C ALA A 44 -2.06 -0.39 -20.83
N VAL A 45 -3.08 -1.14 -20.39
CA VAL A 45 -4.03 -1.80 -21.30
C VAL A 45 -4.83 -0.77 -22.10
N ASN A 46 -5.28 0.33 -21.51
CA ASN A 46 -6.01 1.37 -22.25
C ASN A 46 -5.13 2.14 -23.26
N GLN A 47 -3.81 2.19 -23.03
CA GLN A 47 -2.87 2.92 -23.88
C GLN A 47 -2.33 2.09 -25.05
N TYR A 48 -2.23 0.76 -24.88
CA TYR A 48 -1.58 -0.14 -25.84
C TYR A 48 -2.48 -1.27 -26.37
N GLY A 49 -3.67 -1.46 -25.80
CA GLY A 49 -4.70 -2.37 -26.31
C GLY A 49 -5.61 -1.67 -27.31
#